data_AF-A0A2H3EMG3-F1
#
_entry.id   AF-A0A2H3EMG3-F1
#
_cell.length_a   1.000
_cell.length_b   1.000
_cell.length_c   1.000
_cell.angle_alpha   90.00
_cell.angle_beta   90.00
_cell.angle_gamma   90.00
#
_symmetry.space_group_name_H-M   'P 1'
#
loop_
_entity.id
_entity.type
_entity.pdbx_description
1 polymer ?
#
loop_
_entity_poly.entity_id
_entity_poly.type
_entity_poly.pdbx_seq_one_letter_code
_entity_poly.pdbx_strand_id
1 'polypeptide(L)'
;MYNLQLWEDQVAKVNIRLLSNSPDTKNMDAINCRYMLDCAEAELAVAARLIPRGALRGDASRAFRDHLRTYQNDNARFKALRRMLQGTNISISNNLLRRMTSLDQKGIMMGIRNNGNRAAHCDSKQEGELQASIGRQSNQLQPCMEALRVVGLNYR
;
A
#
# COMPACT_ATOMS: atom_id res chain seq x y z
N MET A 1 -12.87 4.67 16.61
CA MET A 1 -12.11 5.81 16.04
C MET A 1 -10.68 5.68 16.54
N TYR A 2 -9.70 5.49 15.66
CA TYR A 2 -8.29 5.51 16.05
C TYR A 2 -7.69 6.86 15.69
N ASN A 3 -7.31 7.63 16.71
CA ASN A 3 -6.58 8.89 16.59
C ASN A 3 -5.12 8.59 16.20
N LEU A 4 -4.78 8.86 14.94
CA LEU A 4 -3.41 8.92 14.46
C LEU A 4 -2.86 10.33 14.70
N GLN A 5 -2.52 10.62 15.96
CA GLN A 5 -1.86 11.86 16.34
C GLN A 5 -0.59 11.53 17.13
N LEU A 6 0.44 11.10 16.39
CA LEU A 6 1.78 10.86 16.94
C LEU A 6 2.84 11.27 15.93
N TRP A 7 2.92 12.56 15.62
CA TRP A 7 4.02 13.13 14.86
C TRP A 7 4.38 14.50 15.42
N GLU A 8 4.74 14.59 16.72
CA GLU A 8 5.60 15.69 17.21
C GLU A 8 6.09 15.57 18.66
N ASP A 9 6.19 14.36 19.24
CA ASP A 9 6.77 14.24 20.57
C ASP A 9 8.16 13.59 20.54
N GLN A 10 9.20 14.40 20.79
CA GLN A 10 10.59 13.95 20.91
C GLN A 10 10.76 12.86 21.99
N VAL A 11 9.78 12.71 22.89
CA VAL A 11 9.74 11.70 23.94
C VAL A 11 9.47 10.27 23.40
N ALA A 12 8.86 10.12 22.22
CA ALA A 12 8.63 8.80 21.61
C ALA A 12 9.90 8.15 21.01
N LYS A 13 10.97 8.92 20.80
CA LYS A 13 12.22 8.39 20.22
C LYS A 13 13.09 7.60 21.21
N VAL A 14 12.87 7.75 22.52
CA VAL A 14 13.82 7.24 23.52
C VAL A 14 13.41 5.92 24.17
N ASN A 15 12.12 5.53 24.13
CA ASN A 15 11.66 4.27 24.73
C ASN A 15 10.94 3.31 23.77
N ILE A 16 10.91 3.61 22.47
CA ILE A 16 10.55 2.62 21.45
C ILE A 16 11.79 1.78 21.07
N ARG A 17 12.44 1.18 22.07
CA ARG A 17 12.92 -0.19 21.94
C ARG A 17 11.70 -1.11 22.08
N LEU A 18 10.65 -0.88 21.29
CA LEU A 18 9.48 -1.74 21.28
C LEU A 18 9.94 -3.07 20.72
N LEU A 19 9.83 -4.10 21.57
CA LEU A 19 9.65 -5.52 21.26
C LEU A 19 9.86 -5.86 19.79
N SER A 20 10.88 -6.66 19.47
CA SER A 20 11.07 -7.24 18.14
C SER A 20 9.71 -7.60 17.51
N ASN A 21 9.21 -6.75 16.60
CA ASN A 21 7.87 -6.94 16.04
C ASN A 21 7.80 -8.36 15.50
N SER A 22 6.82 -9.13 15.97
CA SER A 22 6.61 -10.48 15.47
C SER A 22 6.51 -10.43 13.94
N PRO A 23 6.97 -11.47 13.21
CA PRO A 23 6.85 -11.50 11.75
C PRO A 23 5.43 -11.21 11.25
N ASP A 24 4.41 -11.59 12.02
CA ASP A 24 3.01 -11.35 11.70
C ASP A 24 2.63 -9.87 11.82
N THR A 25 3.13 -9.16 12.84
CA THR A 25 2.96 -7.71 12.97
C THR A 25 3.59 -6.99 11.78
N LYS A 26 4.79 -7.40 11.34
CA LYS A 26 5.47 -6.81 10.17
C LYS A 26 4.70 -7.04 8.86
N ASN A 27 4.11 -8.22 8.68
CA ASN A 27 3.30 -8.51 7.49
C ASN A 27 2.03 -7.67 7.48
N MET A 28 1.35 -7.55 8.62
CA MET A 28 0.16 -6.71 8.74
C MET A 28 0.48 -5.23 8.50
N ASP A 29 1.59 -4.73 9.04
CA ASP A 29 2.06 -3.36 8.78
C ASP A 29 2.34 -3.14 7.30
N ALA A 30 2.96 -4.10 6.61
CA ALA A 30 3.24 -3.99 5.18
C ALA A 30 1.94 -3.97 4.33
N ILE A 31 0.96 -4.82 4.66
CA ILE A 31 -0.35 -4.83 4.02
C ILE A 31 -1.09 -3.51 4.26
N ASN A 32 -1.10 -3.02 5.51
CA ASN A 32 -1.75 -1.77 5.88
C ASN A 32 -1.08 -0.56 5.21
N CYS A 33 0.25 -0.50 5.16
CA CYS A 33 0.97 0.56 4.46
C CYS A 33 0.65 0.58 2.96
N ARG A 34 0.61 -0.59 2.32
CA ARG A 34 0.19 -0.70 0.91
C ARG A 34 -1.24 -0.22 0.73
N TYR A 35 -2.15 -0.65 1.60
CA TYR A 35 -3.55 -0.23 1.56
C TYR A 35 -3.69 1.30 1.66
N MET A 36 -2.97 1.93 2.59
CA MET A 36 -2.98 3.38 2.76
C MET A 36 -2.40 4.11 1.54
N LEU A 37 -1.37 3.55 0.90
CA LEU A 37 -0.85 4.08 -0.36
C LEU A 37 -1.89 3.99 -1.48
N ASP A 38 -2.57 2.87 -1.65
CA ASP A 38 -3.65 2.73 -2.63
C ASP A 38 -4.80 3.72 -2.37
N CYS A 39 -5.15 3.97 -1.11
CA CYS A 39 -6.12 5.00 -0.74
C CYS A 39 -5.65 6.41 -1.12
N ALA A 40 -4.40 6.75 -0.83
CA ALA A 40 -3.84 8.06 -1.18
C ALA A 40 -3.81 8.28 -2.70
N GLU A 41 -3.42 7.26 -3.48
CA GLU A 41 -3.44 7.32 -4.94
C GLU A 41 -4.86 7.48 -5.49
N ALA A 42 -5.84 6.75 -4.93
CA ALA A 42 -7.23 6.85 -5.34
C ALA A 42 -7.83 8.24 -5.05
N GLU A 43 -7.58 8.79 -3.86
CA GLU A 43 -8.02 10.13 -3.48
C GLU A 43 -7.45 11.19 -4.42
N LEU A 44 -6.16 11.07 -4.76
CA LEU A 44 -5.51 11.96 -5.72
C LEU A 44 -6.09 11.81 -7.12
N ALA A 45 -6.41 10.59 -7.57
CA ALA A 45 -7.04 10.37 -8.87
C ALA A 45 -8.39 11.07 -8.99
N VAL A 46 -9.23 10.92 -7.95
CA VAL A 46 -10.58 11.49 -7.90
C VAL A 46 -10.51 13.02 -7.81
N ALA A 47 -9.64 13.56 -6.96
CA ALA A 47 -9.47 15.01 -6.83
C ALA A 47 -8.92 15.65 -8.11
N ALA A 48 -8.02 14.95 -8.79
CA ALA A 48 -7.47 15.35 -10.07
C ALA A 48 -8.44 15.09 -11.26
N ARG A 49 -9.64 14.58 -10.99
CA ARG A 49 -10.69 14.27 -11.99
C ARG A 49 -10.22 13.30 -13.08
N LEU A 50 -9.27 12.42 -12.77
CA LEU A 50 -8.84 11.34 -13.66
C LEU A 50 -9.91 10.25 -13.81
N ILE A 51 -10.78 10.15 -12.80
CA ILE A 51 -11.84 9.16 -12.72
C ILE A 51 -13.05 9.77 -12.00
N PRO A 52 -14.30 9.35 -12.31
CA PRO A 52 -15.48 9.86 -11.61
C PRO A 52 -15.48 9.56 -10.10
N ARG A 53 -16.13 10.43 -9.33
CA ARG A 53 -16.44 10.16 -7.92
C ARG A 53 -17.32 8.91 -7.82
N GLY A 54 -17.00 8.02 -6.88
CA GLY A 54 -17.71 6.75 -6.69
C GLY A 54 -17.07 5.54 -7.38
N ALA A 55 -16.00 5.72 -8.15
CA ALA A 55 -15.22 4.61 -8.69
C ALA A 55 -14.60 3.75 -7.57
N LEU A 56 -14.41 2.46 -7.84
CA LEU A 56 -13.75 1.55 -6.90
C LEU A 56 -12.31 2.03 -6.65
N ARG A 57 -11.86 1.91 -5.39
CA ARG A 57 -10.49 2.32 -4.98
C ARG A 57 -9.42 1.76 -5.91
N GLY A 58 -9.53 0.47 -6.27
CA GLY A 58 -8.57 -0.20 -7.14
C GLY A 58 -8.47 0.45 -8.52
N ASP A 59 -9.60 0.85 -9.10
CA ASP A 59 -9.64 1.51 -10.40
C ASP A 59 -9.11 2.94 -10.31
N ALA A 60 -9.47 3.68 -9.27
CA ALA A 60 -8.98 5.03 -9.05
C ALA A 60 -7.46 5.07 -8.83
N SER A 61 -6.93 4.20 -7.97
CA SER A 61 -5.48 4.07 -7.76
C SER A 61 -4.75 3.64 -9.04
N ARG A 62 -5.36 2.76 -9.86
CA ARG A 62 -4.81 2.40 -11.17
C ARG A 62 -4.79 3.59 -12.14
N ALA A 63 -5.88 4.34 -12.24
CA ALA A 63 -5.97 5.53 -13.08
C ALA A 63 -4.89 6.58 -12.71
N PHE A 64 -4.63 6.78 -11.42
CA PHE A 64 -3.52 7.62 -10.97
C PHE A 64 -2.16 7.14 -11.51
N ARG A 65 -1.87 5.84 -11.37
CA ARG A 65 -0.61 5.26 -11.84
C ARG A 65 -0.48 5.30 -13.36
N ASP A 66 -1.56 5.04 -14.08
CA ASP A 66 -1.59 5.10 -15.54
C ASP A 66 -1.37 6.53 -16.04
N HIS A 67 -1.95 7.52 -15.38
CA HIS A 67 -1.66 8.92 -15.66
C HIS A 67 -0.17 9.25 -15.47
N LEU A 68 0.46 8.79 -14.38
CA LEU A 68 1.89 9.03 -14.18
C LEU A 68 2.78 8.32 -15.21
N ARG A 69 2.34 7.19 -15.77
CA ARG A 69 3.08 6.45 -16.80
C ARG A 69 3.25 7.23 -18.10
N THR A 70 2.39 8.20 -18.40
CA THR A 70 2.51 9.02 -19.63
C THR A 70 3.70 9.98 -19.60
N TYR A 71 4.36 10.16 -18.44
CA TYR A 71 5.49 11.06 -18.27
C TYR A 71 6.80 10.29 -18.07
N GLN A 72 7.81 10.66 -18.86
CA GLN A 72 9.08 9.93 -18.99
C GLN A 72 10.10 10.22 -17.87
N ASN A 73 9.93 11.26 -17.05
CA ASN A 73 10.86 11.59 -15.97
C ASN A 73 10.16 12.12 -14.71
N ASP A 74 10.85 12.04 -13.58
CA ASP A 74 10.34 12.42 -12.25
C ASP A 74 9.88 13.88 -12.19
N ASN A 75 10.60 14.79 -12.84
CA ASN A 75 10.26 16.21 -12.81
C ASN A 75 8.97 16.51 -13.59
N ALA A 76 8.78 15.84 -14.73
CA ALA A 76 7.56 15.93 -15.53
C ALA A 76 6.36 15.37 -14.75
N ARG A 77 6.51 14.19 -14.12
CA ARG A 77 5.49 13.60 -13.25
C ARG A 77 5.11 14.50 -12.08
N PHE A 78 6.11 15.04 -11.38
CA PHE A 78 5.92 15.96 -10.26
C PHE A 78 5.16 17.23 -10.70
N LYS A 79 5.58 17.85 -11.79
CA LYS A 79 4.91 19.07 -12.32
C LYS A 79 3.49 18.79 -12.77
N ALA A 80 3.25 17.67 -13.46
CA ALA A 80 1.92 17.26 -13.89
C ALA A 80 0.99 17.09 -12.69
N LEU A 81 1.38 16.26 -11.72
CA LEU A 81 0.58 16.03 -10.52
C LEU A 81 0.36 17.32 -9.73
N ARG A 82 1.37 18.16 -9.58
CA ARG A 82 1.23 19.44 -8.87
C ARG A 82 0.24 20.38 -9.56
N ARG A 83 0.23 20.45 -10.89
CA ARG A 83 -0.75 21.25 -11.65
C ARG A 83 -2.16 20.71 -11.49
N MET A 84 -2.34 19.39 -11.50
CA MET A 84 -3.66 18.78 -11.33
C MET A 84 -4.28 19.05 -9.97
N LEU A 85 -3.43 19.19 -8.94
CA LEU A 85 -3.89 19.49 -7.59
C LEU A 85 -4.14 20.99 -7.38
N GLN A 86 -3.79 21.86 -8.34
CA GLN A 86 -4.15 23.29 -8.27
C GLN A 86 -5.66 23.43 -8.32
N GLY A 87 -6.23 24.12 -7.32
CA GLY A 87 -7.68 24.28 -7.20
C GLY A 87 -8.39 23.08 -6.53
N THR A 88 -7.64 22.10 -6.02
CA THR A 88 -8.19 21.06 -5.12
C THR A 88 -7.97 21.45 -3.66
N ASN A 89 -8.80 20.92 -2.75
CA ASN A 89 -8.62 21.10 -1.31
C ASN A 89 -7.57 20.15 -0.70
N ILE A 90 -6.85 19.38 -1.53
CA ILE A 90 -5.85 18.43 -1.07
C ILE A 90 -4.54 19.17 -0.81
N SER A 91 -4.14 19.20 0.46
CA SER A 91 -2.81 19.65 0.87
C SER A 91 -1.86 18.46 0.97
N ILE A 92 -0.87 18.40 0.09
CA ILE A 92 0.23 17.41 0.16
C ILE A 92 1.57 18.13 0.09
N SER A 93 2.52 17.66 0.91
CA SER A 93 3.89 18.18 0.89
C SER A 93 4.63 17.86 -0.42
N ASN A 94 5.48 18.80 -0.87
CA ASN A 94 6.31 18.58 -2.06
C ASN A 94 7.22 17.34 -1.93
N ASN A 95 7.64 16.99 -0.71
CA ASN A 95 8.44 15.80 -0.48
C ASN A 95 7.65 14.52 -0.76
N LEU A 96 6.42 14.42 -0.24
CA LEU A 96 5.55 13.28 -0.50
C LEU A 96 5.20 13.18 -1.98
N LEU A 97 4.85 14.29 -2.64
CA LEU A 97 4.62 14.30 -4.10
C LEU A 97 5.82 13.75 -4.86
N ARG A 98 7.04 14.22 -4.57
CA ARG A 98 8.26 13.75 -5.24
C ARG A 98 8.47 12.24 -5.05
N ARG A 99 8.20 11.71 -3.86
CA ARG A 99 8.28 10.27 -3.59
C ARG A 99 7.22 9.48 -4.33
N MET A 100 5.99 10.00 -4.45
CA MET A 100 4.90 9.38 -5.22
C MET A 100 5.14 9.39 -6.73
N THR A 101 5.85 10.40 -7.23
CA THR A 101 6.12 10.54 -8.66
C THR A 101 7.44 9.94 -9.12
N SER A 102 8.24 9.39 -8.20
CA SER A 102 9.56 8.87 -8.55
C SER A 102 9.48 7.59 -9.39
N LEU A 103 10.35 7.52 -10.40
CA LEU A 103 10.60 6.36 -11.26
C LEU A 103 11.57 5.36 -10.64
N ASP A 104 12.23 5.71 -9.53
CA ASP A 104 13.17 4.81 -8.87
C ASP A 104 12.46 3.53 -8.43
N GLN A 105 12.86 2.41 -9.03
CA GLN A 105 12.34 1.08 -8.71
C GLN A 105 12.68 0.66 -7.28
N LYS A 106 13.71 1.26 -6.67
CA LYS A 106 14.10 1.09 -5.27
C LYS A 106 13.53 2.19 -4.36
N GLY A 107 12.71 3.09 -4.92
CA GLY A 107 12.09 4.19 -4.20
C GLY A 107 11.08 3.71 -3.15
N ILE A 108 10.82 4.57 -2.15
CA ILE A 108 9.97 4.23 -0.99
C ILE A 108 8.59 3.71 -1.41
N MET A 109 7.95 4.35 -2.40
CA MET A 109 6.59 3.95 -2.81
C MET A 109 6.57 2.60 -3.52
N MET A 110 7.59 2.30 -4.33
CA MET A 110 7.76 0.98 -4.92
C MET A 110 8.05 -0.07 -3.83
N GLY A 111 8.90 0.26 -2.86
CA GLY A 111 9.17 -0.59 -1.70
C GLY A 111 7.91 -0.92 -0.90
N ILE A 112 7.07 0.07 -0.59
CA ILE A 112 5.80 -0.13 0.11
C ILE A 112 4.88 -1.09 -0.67
N ARG A 113 4.70 -0.87 -1.99
CA ARG A 113 3.86 -1.75 -2.81
C ARG A 113 4.41 -3.16 -2.88
N ASN A 114 5.70 -3.32 -3.16
CA ASN A 114 6.33 -4.63 -3.28
C ASN A 114 6.28 -5.41 -1.96
N ASN A 115 6.56 -4.75 -0.83
CA ASN A 115 6.51 -5.38 0.49
C ASN A 115 5.08 -5.79 0.86
N GLY A 116 4.09 -4.91 0.63
CA GLY A 116 2.69 -5.24 0.88
C GLY A 116 2.14 -6.33 -0.05
N ASN A 117 2.56 -6.36 -1.32
CA ASN A 117 2.24 -7.45 -2.25
C ASN A 117 2.81 -8.77 -1.73
N ARG A 118 4.11 -8.81 -1.42
CA ARG A 118 4.76 -10.01 -0.90
C ARG A 118 4.10 -10.51 0.38
N ALA A 119 3.79 -9.62 1.30
CA ALA A 119 3.09 -9.96 2.54
C ALA A 119 1.68 -10.51 2.26
N ALA A 120 0.91 -9.88 1.37
CA ALA A 120 -0.44 -10.31 1.00
C ALA A 120 -0.45 -11.67 0.27
N HIS A 121 0.57 -11.96 -0.55
CA HIS A 121 0.71 -13.20 -1.31
C HIS A 121 1.54 -14.28 -0.58
N CYS A 122 1.90 -14.02 0.68
CA CYS A 122 2.74 -14.90 1.49
C CYS A 122 4.07 -15.27 0.79
N ASP A 123 4.60 -14.39 -0.06
CA ASP A 123 5.81 -14.68 -0.85
C ASP A 123 6.98 -14.98 0.08
N SER A 124 7.72 -16.04 -0.23
CA SER A 124 8.83 -16.55 0.60
C SER A 124 8.42 -17.17 1.96
N LYS A 125 7.11 -17.34 2.24
CA LYS A 125 6.63 -18.14 3.38
C LYS A 125 6.75 -19.64 3.07
N GLN A 126 7.21 -20.42 4.04
CA GLN A 126 7.23 -21.89 3.93
C GLN A 126 5.79 -22.43 3.89
N GLU A 127 5.56 -23.51 3.14
CA GLU A 127 4.23 -24.11 2.96
C GLU A 127 3.56 -24.50 4.30
N GLY A 128 4.35 -24.88 5.30
CA GLY A 128 3.86 -25.17 6.65
C GLY A 128 3.24 -23.96 7.38
N GLU A 129 3.67 -22.73 7.08
CA GLU A 129 3.07 -21.52 7.68
C GLU A 129 1.68 -21.22 7.10
N LEU A 130 1.44 -21.58 5.84
CA LEU A 130 0.13 -21.49 5.19
C LEU A 130 -0.84 -22.51 5.79
N GLN A 131 -0.42 -23.77 5.92
CA GLN A 131 -1.24 -24.83 6.54
C GLN A 131 -1.59 -24.49 8.00
N ALA A 132 -0.64 -23.97 8.79
CA ALA A 132 -0.91 -23.51 10.14
C ALA A 132 -1.93 -22.36 10.20
N SER A 133 -1.92 -21.46 9.22
CA SER A 133 -2.88 -20.36 9.12
C SER A 133 -4.29 -20.83 8.76
N ILE A 134 -4.39 -21.88 7.94
CA ILE A 134 -5.65 -22.54 7.60
C ILE A 134 -6.20 -23.27 8.82
N GLY A 135 -5.39 -24.05 9.53
CA GLY A 135 -5.81 -24.76 10.75
C GLY A 135 -6.28 -23.85 11.89
N ARG A 136 -5.96 -22.56 11.86
CA ARG A 136 -6.47 -21.54 12.81
C ARG A 136 -7.85 -20.98 12.45
N GLN A 137 -8.37 -21.24 11.25
CA GLN A 137 -9.72 -20.80 10.85
C GLN A 137 -10.79 -21.70 11.46
N SER A 138 -12.04 -21.24 11.47
CA SER A 138 -13.17 -22.06 11.88
C SER A 138 -13.32 -23.29 10.96
N ASN A 139 -13.76 -24.43 11.51
CA ASN A 139 -13.89 -25.70 10.79
C ASN A 139 -14.71 -25.59 9.49
N GLN A 140 -15.63 -24.64 9.41
CA GLN A 140 -16.42 -24.37 8.21
C GLN A 140 -15.62 -23.69 7.09
N LEU A 141 -14.61 -22.88 7.43
CA LEU A 141 -13.79 -22.13 6.48
C LEU A 141 -12.52 -22.88 6.04
N GLN A 142 -12.04 -23.82 6.85
CA GLN A 142 -10.81 -24.56 6.56
C GLN A 142 -10.83 -25.28 5.18
N PRO A 143 -11.90 -25.99 4.77
CA PRO A 143 -11.91 -26.67 3.48
C PRO A 143 -11.80 -25.71 2.30
N CYS A 144 -12.48 -24.55 2.39
CA CYS A 144 -12.42 -23.51 1.36
C CYS A 144 -11.04 -22.87 1.27
N MET A 145 -10.43 -22.58 2.42
CA MET A 145 -9.09 -21.99 2.49
C MET A 145 -8.01 -22.95 1.98
N GLU A 146 -8.16 -24.25 2.23
CA GLU A 146 -7.28 -25.29 1.69
C GLU A 146 -7.42 -25.44 0.18
N ALA A 147 -8.65 -25.41 -0.36
CA ALA A 147 -8.89 -25.39 -1.80
C ALA A 147 -8.26 -24.15 -2.46
N LEU A 148 -8.40 -22.96 -1.84
CA LEU A 148 -7.77 -21.73 -2.32
C LEU A 148 -6.22 -21.82 -2.29
N ARG A 149 -5.64 -22.44 -1.26
CA ARG A 149 -4.19 -22.67 -1.16
C ARG A 149 -3.71 -23.54 -2.32
N VAL A 150 -4.36 -24.67 -2.57
CA VAL A 150 -4.01 -25.61 -3.65
C VAL A 150 -4.10 -24.93 -5.01
N VAL A 151 -5.19 -24.21 -5.29
CA VAL A 151 -5.36 -23.48 -6.55
C VAL A 151 -4.31 -22.37 -6.70
N GLY A 152 -4.04 -21.61 -5.63
CA GLY A 152 -3.07 -20.51 -5.64
C GLY A 152 -1.62 -20.96 -5.83
N LEU A 153 -1.24 -22.14 -5.32
CA LEU A 153 0.10 -22.70 -5.51
C LEU A 153 0.40 -23.08 -6.96
N ASN A 154 -0.62 -23.44 -7.74
CA ASN A 154 -0.43 -23.78 -9.17
C ASN A 154 0.00 -22.59 -10.03
N TYR A 155 -0.08 -21.36 -9.51
CA TYR A 155 0.24 -20.11 -10.22
C TYR A 155 1.47 -19.37 -9.66
N ARG A 156 2.15 -19.95 -8.66
CA ARG A 156 3.45 -19.45 -8.16
C ARG A 156 4.58 -19.82 -9.10
#